data_AF-A0A512J3C1-F1
#
_entry.id   AF-A0A512J3C1-F1
#
_cell.length_a   1.000
_cell.length_b   1.000
_cell.length_c   1.000
_cell.angle_alpha   90.00
_cell.angle_beta   90.00
_cell.angle_gamma   90.00
#
_symmetry.space_group_name_H-M   'P 1'
#
loop_
_entity.id
_entity.type
_entity.pdbx_description
1 polymer ?
#
loop_
_entity_poly.entity_id
_entity_poly.type
_entity_poly.pdbx_seq_one_letter_code
_entity_poly.pdbx_strand_id
1 'polypeptide(L)' 'MSRKPPNRIAAACIAEAIASELAAGAARHRQEGRPETAQEMLQHVRHHRVRAIKMRALAGAEHYMTISAPR' A
#
# COMPACT_ATOMS: atom_id res chain seq x y z
N MET A 1 8.16 -8.44 -26.14
CA MET A 1 7.75 -9.06 -24.87
C MET A 1 6.60 -8.27 -24.28
N SER A 2 5.37 -8.81 -24.32
CA SER A 2 4.20 -8.15 -23.72
C SER A 2 4.36 -8.14 -22.20
N ARG A 3 4.68 -7.00 -21.60
CA ARG A 3 4.68 -6.84 -20.14
C ARG A 3 3.22 -6.98 -19.71
N LYS A 4 2.84 -8.12 -19.13
CA LYS A 4 1.56 -8.26 -18.42
C LYS A 4 1.41 -7.03 -17.50
N PRO A 5 0.24 -6.36 -17.49
CA PRO A 5 0.04 -5.23 -16.61
C PRO A 5 0.39 -5.65 -15.17
N PRO A 6 1.10 -4.79 -14.41
CA PRO A 6 1.55 -5.16 -13.07
C PRO A 6 0.33 -5.55 -12.23
N ASN A 7 0.42 -6.70 -11.55
CA ASN A 7 -0.67 -7.20 -10.71
C ASN A 7 -0.92 -6.19 -9.57
N ARG A 8 -1.95 -5.37 -9.75
CA ARG A 8 -2.28 -4.26 -8.84
C ARG A 8 -2.68 -4.74 -7.45
N ILE A 9 -3.28 -5.94 -7.35
CA ILE A 9 -3.59 -6.56 -6.07
C ILE A 9 -2.29 -6.95 -5.34
N ALA A 10 -1.35 -7.59 -6.04
CA ALA A 10 -0.04 -7.90 -5.45
C ALA A 10 0.70 -6.63 -5.00
N ALA A 11 0.67 -5.56 -5.80
CA ALA A 11 1.26 -4.28 -5.42
C ALA A 11 0.58 -3.65 -4.19
N ALA A 12 -0.74 -3.81 -4.03
CA ALA A 12 -1.45 -3.37 -2.84
C ALA A 12 -0.99 -4.16 -1.60
N CYS A 13 -0.89 -5.48 -1.70
CA CYS A 13 -0.41 -6.34 -0.60
C CYS A 13 1.01 -5.97 -0.17
N ILE A 14 1.92 -5.74 -1.12
CA ILE A 14 3.30 -5.31 -0.82
C ILE A 14 3.30 -3.96 -0.09
N ALA A 15 2.50 -2.99 -0.56
CA ALA A 15 2.41 -1.70 0.12
C ALA A 15 1.87 -1.83 1.56
N GLU A 16 0.94 -2.74 1.82
CA GLU A 16 0.46 -3.00 3.19
C GLU A 16 1.48 -3.70 4.08
N ALA A 17 2.25 -4.64 3.54
CA ALA A 17 3.31 -5.31 4.29
C ALA A 17 4.34 -4.27 4.77
N ILE A 18 4.79 -3.39 3.86
CA ILE A 18 5.70 -2.29 4.18
C ILE A 18 5.08 -1.36 5.25
N ALA A 19 3.80 -0.99 5.09
CA ALA A 19 3.14 -0.14 6.07
C ALA A 19 3.05 -0.79 7.46
N SER A 20 2.88 -2.11 7.52
CA SER A 20 2.79 -2.87 8.78
C SER A 20 4.14 -2.95 9.47
N GLU A 21 5.22 -3.23 8.72
CA GLU A 21 6.59 -3.24 9.23
C GLU A 21 7.00 -1.85 9.75
N LEU A 22 6.71 -0.79 8.99
CA LEU A 22 6.98 0.59 9.42
C LEU A 22 6.18 0.97 10.67
N ALA A 23 4.93 0.52 10.81
CA ALA A 23 4.13 0.78 11.99
C ALA A 23 4.70 0.09 13.24
N ALA A 24 5.18 -1.16 13.09
CA ALA A 24 5.87 -1.87 14.17
C ALA A 24 7.18 -1.18 14.56
N GLY A 25 7.96 -0.71 13.58
CA GLY A 25 9.18 0.07 13.83
C GLY A 25 8.90 1.40 14.53
N ALA A 26 7.87 2.13 14.10
CA ALA A 26 7.45 3.37 14.73
C ALA A 26 7.03 3.16 16.20
N ALA A 27 6.30 2.08 16.50
CA ALA A 27 5.92 1.73 17.86
C ALA A 27 7.16 1.46 18.74
N ARG A 28 8.17 0.76 18.19
CA ARG A 28 9.44 0.50 18.88
C ARG A 28 10.21 1.80 19.18
N HIS A 29 10.37 2.68 18.20
CA HIS A 29 11.07 3.95 18.43
C HIS A 29 10.36 4.85 19.45
N ARG A 30 9.02 4.79 19.51
CA ARG A 30 8.26 5.50 20.55
C ARG A 30 8.58 4.96 21.95
N GLN A 31 8.73 3.64 22.09
CA GLN A 31 9.12 3.00 23.36
C GLN A 31 10.57 3.32 23.76
N GLU A 32 11.45 3.50 22.77
CA GLU A 32 12.85 3.91 22.95
C GLU A 32 13.02 5.41 23.25
N GLY A 33 11.93 6.17 23.41
CA GLY A 33 11.98 7.60 23.69
C GLY A 33 12.38 8.46 22.48
N ARG A 34 12.15 7.98 21.25
CA ARG A 34 12.42 8.68 19.98
C ARG A 34 11.12 9.03 19.25
N PRO A 35 10.29 9.94 19.81
CA PRO A 35 8.96 10.23 19.25
C PRO A 35 9.02 10.90 17.87
N GLU A 36 10.06 11.69 17.57
CA GLU A 36 10.23 12.36 16.27
C GLU A 36 10.44 11.34 15.15
N THR A 37 11.36 10.39 15.34
CA THR A 37 11.60 9.29 14.40
C THR A 37 10.36 8.42 14.22
N ALA A 38 9.65 8.12 15.31
CA ALA A 38 8.39 7.39 15.22
C ALA A 38 7.35 8.16 14.38
N GLN A 39 7.29 9.49 14.51
CA GLN A 39 6.36 10.32 13.75
C GLN A 39 6.70 10.39 12.26
N GLU A 40 7.98 10.48 11.89
CA GLU A 40 8.44 10.39 10.51
C GLU A 40 8.06 9.05 9.89
N MET A 41 8.30 7.94 10.59
CA MET A 41 7.89 6.61 10.12
C MET A 41 6.38 6.50 9.93
N LEU A 42 5.58 7.09 10.82
CA LEU A 42 4.12 7.10 10.67
C LEU A 42 3.65 7.88 9.43
N GLN A 43 4.40 8.86 8.94
CA GLN A 43 4.10 9.51 7.66
C GLN A 43 4.27 8.53 6.49
N HIS A 44 5.33 7.72 6.51
CA HIS A 44 5.54 6.66 5.52
C HIS A 44 4.47 5.56 5.61
N VAL A 45 4.06 5.17 6.82
CA VAL A 45 2.92 4.23 7.02
C VAL A 45 1.67 4.76 6.32
N ARG A 46 1.32 6.03 6.53
CA ARG A 46 0.16 6.66 5.89
C ARG A 46 0.28 6.64 4.37
N HIS A 47 1.45 7.01 3.83
CA HIS A 47 1.71 6.99 2.39
C HIS A 47 1.46 5.59 1.79
N HIS A 48 2.03 4.55 2.40
CA HIS A 48 1.90 3.19 1.90
C HIS A 48 0.47 2.63 2.00
N ARG A 49 -0.26 2.95 3.08
CA ARG A 49 -1.68 2.58 3.21
C ARG A 49 -2.55 3.23 2.13
N VAL A 50 -2.37 4.53 1.90
CA VAL A 50 -3.09 5.25 0.82
C VAL A 50 -2.76 4.64 -0.53
N ARG A 51 -1.49 4.32 -0.79
CA ARG A 51 -1.05 3.64 -2.01
C ARG A 51 -1.74 2.28 -2.17
N ALA A 52 -1.82 1.46 -1.12
CA ALA A 52 -2.49 0.16 -1.18
C ALA A 52 -3.97 0.27 -1.54
N ILE A 53 -4.70 1.21 -0.90
CA ILE A 53 -6.10 1.50 -1.20
C ILE A 53 -6.27 1.91 -2.66
N LYS A 54 -5.42 2.83 -3.16
CA LYS A 54 -5.44 3.27 -4.56
C LYS A 54 -5.24 2.11 -5.52
N MET A 55 -4.29 1.21 -5.24
CA MET A 55 -4.01 0.05 -6.10
C MET A 55 -5.19 -0.91 -6.16
N ARG A 56 -5.88 -1.15 -5.03
CA ARG A 56 -7.12 -1.96 -5.01
C ARG A 56 -8.25 -1.30 -5.78
N ALA A 57 -8.46 0.01 -5.60
CA ALA A 57 -9.49 0.74 -6.32
C ALA A 57 -9.27 0.66 -7.84
N LEU A 58 -8.02 0.83 -8.29
CA LEU A 58 -7.67 0.68 -9.70
C LEU A 58 -7.88 -0.75 -10.21
N ALA A 59 -7.50 -1.77 -9.42
CA ALA A 59 -7.75 -3.16 -9.77
C ALA A 59 -9.25 -3.46 -9.92
N GLY A 60 -10.08 -2.93 -9.01
CA GLY A 60 -11.53 -3.05 -9.06
C GLY A 60 -12.12 -2.37 -10.30
N ALA A 61 -11.65 -1.17 -10.64
CA ALA A 61 -12.08 -0.44 -11.84
C ALA A 61 -11.75 -1.21 -13.13
N GLU A 62 -10.56 -1.80 -13.22
CA GLU A 62 -10.18 -2.63 -14.37
C GLU A 62 -11.01 -3.90 -14.47
N HIS A 63 -11.27 -4.55 -13.34
CA HIS A 63 -12.13 -5.72 -13.31
C HIS A 63 -13.54 -5.38 -13.80
N TYR A 64 -14.11 -4.26 -13.32
CA TYR A 64 -15.42 -3.77 -13.77
C TYR A 64 -15.43 -3.50 -15.28
N MET A 65 -14.44 -2.78 -15.81
CA MET A 65 -14.34 -2.52 -17.25
C MET A 65 -14.26 -3.81 -18.07
N THR A 66 -13.57 -4.84 -17.57
CA THR A 66 -13.45 -6.14 -18.25
C THR A 66 -14.79 -6.87 -18.32
N ILE A 67 -15.58 -6.85 -17.24
CA ILE A 67 -16.87 -7.56 -17.19
C ILE A 67 -18.03 -6.78 -17.83
N SER A 68 -17.89 -5.46 -17.94
CA SER A 68 -18.91 -4.57 -18.53
C SER A 68 -18.69 -4.27 -20.01
N ALA A 69 -17.60 -4.75 -20.61
CA ALA A 69 -17.37 -4.58 -22.05
C ALA A 69 -18.43 -5.36 -22.87
N PRO A 70 -19.13 -4.71 -23.82
CA PRO A 70 -20.03 -5.42 -24.73
C PRO A 70 -19.20 -6.40 -25.58
N ARG A 71 -19.73 -7.62 -25.74
CA ARG A 71 -19.09 -8.68 -26.52
C ARG A 71 -19.07 -8.37 -28.01
#